data_AF-V4JKT9-F1
#
_entry.id   AF-V4JKT9-F1
#
_cell.length_a   1.000
_cell.length_b   1.000
_cell.length_c   1.000
_cell.angle_alpha   90.00
_cell.angle_beta   90.00
_cell.angle_gamma   90.00
#
_symmetry.space_group_name_H-M   'P 1'
#
loop_
_entity.id
_entity.type
_entity.pdbx_description
1 polymer ?
#
loop_
_entity_poly.entity_id
_entity_poly.type
_entity_poly.pdbx_seq_one_letter_code
_entity_poly.pdbx_strand_id
1 'polypeptide(L)'
;MSNEHTTITESLANVATRANELCNTVDEQLSVINSTLTAEKQKMAAKTAELTALTNAAVAESKAKIDTLVDNGFRSEIPFFRVTKNQELKINGVLTPGTKGTPNGFGNRAGQYDCEIVAYTQHGVEPDQKNPEIQKMWSEVHHTIPKHNQPDFAIIRLTAKDVADYPTHINNAYSIYQGALPQSGIFTFGAWVKVEQGEVHMGYPQSDDSTRLPNDNTWHERMYTGSVLSGGAYYNFGPHFYLSKGASCLIALPGVVLGKVPEGRWGYFERPVFEREQ
;
A
#
# COMPACT_ATOMS: atom_id res chain seq x y z
N MET A 1 -65.25 69.67 54.85
CA MET A 1 -63.89 70.00 54.35
C MET A 1 -62.99 70.06 55.57
N SER A 2 -61.94 69.26 55.80
CA SER A 2 -61.03 68.54 54.92
C SER A 2 -60.27 67.50 55.79
N ASN A 3 -60.70 66.24 55.83
CA ASN A 3 -59.95 65.14 56.46
C ASN A 3 -59.73 63.94 55.51
N GLU A 4 -60.21 64.01 54.27
CA GLU A 4 -60.04 62.94 53.26
C GLU A 4 -58.81 63.13 52.37
N HIS A 5 -58.21 64.32 52.32
CA HIS A 5 -57.02 64.59 51.49
C HIS A 5 -55.68 64.28 52.20
N THR A 6 -55.66 64.25 53.53
CA THR A 6 -54.47 63.94 54.34
C THR A 6 -54.11 62.46 54.26
N THR A 7 -55.11 61.57 54.26
CA THR A 7 -54.95 60.11 54.18
C THR A 7 -54.48 59.62 52.81
N ILE A 8 -54.93 60.25 51.71
CA ILE A 8 -54.50 59.88 50.35
C ILE A 8 -53.03 60.27 50.12
N THR A 9 -52.62 61.45 50.58
CA THR A 9 -51.24 61.94 50.44
C THR A 9 -50.25 61.11 51.26
N GLU A 10 -50.60 60.76 52.50
CA GLU A 10 -49.82 59.84 53.35
C GLU A 10 -49.76 58.43 52.76
N SER A 11 -50.88 57.94 52.19
CA SER A 11 -50.91 56.65 51.49
C SER A 11 -50.02 56.65 50.24
N LEU A 12 -50.00 57.74 49.46
CA LEU A 12 -49.13 57.89 48.29
C LEU A 12 -47.65 57.94 48.67
N ALA A 13 -47.30 58.65 49.75
CA ALA A 13 -45.93 58.68 50.27
C ALA A 13 -45.46 57.30 50.72
N ASN A 14 -46.30 56.54 51.43
CA ASN A 14 -46.00 55.16 51.83
C ASN A 14 -45.84 54.21 50.64
N VAL A 15 -46.66 54.38 49.59
CA VAL A 15 -46.53 53.62 48.34
C VAL A 15 -45.22 53.96 47.63
N ALA A 16 -44.85 55.24 47.56
CA ALA A 16 -43.59 55.67 46.95
C ALA A 16 -42.36 55.14 47.70
N THR A 17 -42.37 55.16 49.04
CA THR A 17 -41.30 54.57 49.86
C THR A 17 -41.17 53.07 49.62
N ARG A 18 -42.27 52.32 49.65
CA ARG A 18 -42.26 50.88 49.37
C ARG A 18 -41.82 50.55 47.95
N ALA A 19 -42.20 51.37 46.98
CA ALA A 19 -41.75 51.22 45.60
C ALA A 19 -40.24 51.43 45.48
N ASN A 20 -39.67 52.42 46.16
CA ASN A 20 -38.23 52.65 46.19
C ASN A 20 -37.48 51.50 46.91
N GLU A 21 -38.00 51.00 48.03
CA GLU A 21 -37.44 49.83 48.72
C GLU A 21 -37.45 48.58 47.82
N LEU A 22 -38.53 48.38 47.06
CA LEU A 22 -38.62 47.30 46.09
C LEU A 22 -37.60 47.47 44.96
N CYS A 23 -37.46 48.68 44.39
CA CYS A 23 -36.46 48.96 43.36
C CYS A 23 -35.05 48.67 43.86
N ASN A 24 -34.70 49.12 45.07
CA ASN A 24 -33.39 48.86 45.67
C ASN A 24 -33.15 47.35 45.86
N THR A 25 -34.17 46.61 46.31
CA THR A 25 -34.08 45.16 46.48
C THR A 25 -33.87 44.45 45.14
N VAL A 26 -34.57 44.88 44.09
CA VAL A 26 -34.41 44.34 42.73
C VAL A 26 -33.02 44.64 42.17
N ASP A 27 -32.50 45.85 42.37
CA ASP A 27 -31.16 46.25 41.92
C ASP A 27 -30.05 45.45 42.62
N GLU A 28 -30.20 45.22 43.93
CA GLU A 28 -29.29 44.35 44.69
C GLU A 28 -29.33 42.91 44.16
N GLN A 29 -30.51 42.36 43.91
CA GLN A 29 -30.66 41.02 43.35
C GLN A 29 -30.06 40.92 41.94
N LEU A 30 -30.27 41.91 41.08
CA LEU A 30 -29.67 41.97 39.74
C LEU A 30 -28.14 42.02 39.81
N SER A 31 -27.58 42.77 40.75
CA SER A 31 -26.13 42.82 41.00
C SER A 31 -25.58 41.44 41.38
N VAL A 32 -26.24 40.74 42.32
CA VAL A 32 -25.86 39.38 42.73
C VAL A 32 -25.96 38.39 41.57
N ILE A 33 -27.04 38.45 40.79
CA ILE A 33 -27.22 37.59 39.61
C ILE A 33 -26.11 37.82 38.58
N ASN A 34 -25.81 39.08 38.26
CA ASN A 34 -24.79 39.42 37.27
C ASN A 34 -23.37 39.00 37.72
N SER A 35 -23.05 39.17 39.00
CA SER A 35 -21.77 38.71 39.56
C SER A 35 -21.64 37.19 39.48
N THR A 36 -22.70 36.46 39.83
CA THR A 36 -22.74 34.99 39.80
C THR A 36 -22.65 34.46 38.37
N LEU A 37 -23.41 35.04 37.45
CA LEU A 37 -23.38 34.68 36.02
C LEU A 37 -21.99 34.90 35.42
N THR A 38 -21.31 35.97 35.81
CA THR A 38 -19.93 36.26 35.35
C THR A 38 -18.96 35.21 35.87
N ALA A 39 -19.04 34.85 37.15
CA ALA A 39 -18.19 33.82 37.75
C ALA A 39 -18.42 32.44 37.11
N GLU A 40 -19.68 32.04 36.87
CA GLU A 40 -19.99 30.77 36.23
C GLU A 40 -19.55 30.73 34.76
N LYS A 41 -19.66 31.84 34.01
CA LYS A 41 -19.10 31.96 32.66
C LYS A 41 -17.58 31.77 32.65
N GLN A 42 -16.86 32.35 33.62
CA GLN A 42 -15.41 32.18 33.74
C GLN A 42 -15.03 30.73 34.06
N LYS A 43 -15.75 30.07 34.98
CA LYS A 43 -15.55 28.64 35.29
C LYS A 43 -15.81 27.76 34.07
N MET A 44 -16.86 28.04 33.29
CA MET A 44 -17.19 27.28 32.08
C MET A 44 -16.11 27.44 31.00
N ALA A 45 -15.59 28.65 30.81
CA ALA A 45 -14.49 28.91 29.89
C ALA A 45 -13.22 28.14 30.30
N ALA A 46 -12.89 28.14 31.60
CA ALA A 46 -11.76 27.38 32.13
C ALA A 46 -11.92 25.86 31.91
N LYS A 47 -13.10 25.31 32.21
CA LYS A 47 -13.40 23.89 31.95
C LYS A 47 -13.34 23.50 30.47
N THR A 48 -13.78 24.41 29.58
CA THR A 48 -13.72 24.18 28.13
C THR A 48 -12.28 24.13 27.64
N ALA A 49 -11.42 25.02 28.15
CA ALA A 49 -9.99 25.01 27.85
C ALA A 49 -9.31 23.73 28.35
N GLU A 50 -9.64 23.29 29.58
CA GLU A 50 -9.13 22.05 30.16
C GLU A 50 -9.56 20.82 29.34
N LEU A 51 -10.83 20.73 28.97
CA LEU A 51 -11.35 19.62 28.15
C LEU A 51 -10.68 19.57 26.76
N THR A 52 -10.46 20.74 26.15
CA THR A 52 -9.77 20.85 24.85
C THR A 52 -8.32 20.37 24.98
N ALA A 53 -7.62 20.76 26.05
CA ALA A 53 -6.25 20.32 26.31
C ALA A 53 -6.16 18.81 26.53
N LEU A 54 -7.08 18.23 27.33
CA LEU A 54 -7.16 16.78 27.56
C LEU A 54 -7.44 16.02 26.26
N THR A 55 -8.37 16.50 25.45
CA THR A 55 -8.72 15.87 24.16
C THR A 55 -7.53 15.90 23.21
N ASN A 56 -6.84 17.04 23.09
CA ASN A 56 -5.67 17.16 22.23
C ASN A 56 -4.52 16.25 22.71
N ALA A 57 -4.31 16.15 24.03
CA ALA A 57 -3.32 15.23 24.60
C ALA A 57 -3.67 13.77 24.29
N ALA A 58 -4.92 13.36 24.48
CA ALA A 58 -5.37 12.00 24.19
C ALA A 58 -5.27 11.64 22.69
N VAL A 59 -5.57 12.59 21.80
CA VAL A 59 -5.41 12.42 20.35
C VAL A 59 -3.93 12.30 19.97
N ALA A 60 -3.06 13.13 20.54
CA ALA A 60 -1.62 13.07 20.30
C ALA A 60 -1.02 11.74 20.81
N GLU A 61 -1.43 11.29 21.99
CA GLU A 61 -1.01 10.00 22.55
C GLU A 61 -1.48 8.83 21.68
N SER A 62 -2.75 8.86 21.24
CA SER A 62 -3.31 7.83 20.35
C SER A 62 -2.56 7.78 19.02
N LYS A 63 -2.26 8.95 18.45
CA LYS A 63 -1.45 9.04 17.23
C LYS A 63 -0.05 8.45 17.42
N ALA A 64 0.64 8.81 18.52
CA ALA A 64 1.96 8.26 18.81
C ALA A 64 1.94 6.73 18.99
N LYS A 65 0.90 6.18 19.63
CA LYS A 65 0.72 4.73 19.76
C LYS A 65 0.47 4.06 18.40
N ILE A 66 -0.33 4.67 17.54
CA ILE A 66 -0.56 4.18 16.16
C ILE A 66 0.74 4.21 15.35
N ASP A 67 1.46 5.33 15.38
CA ASP A 67 2.71 5.50 14.65
C ASP A 67 3.75 4.46 15.15
N THR A 68 3.86 4.27 16.47
CA THR A 68 4.71 3.25 17.08
C THR A 68 4.31 1.82 16.66
N LEU A 69 3.01 1.51 16.64
CA LEU A 69 2.52 0.20 16.20
C LEU A 69 2.86 -0.05 14.73
N VAL A 70 2.67 0.94 13.86
CA VAL A 70 2.97 0.84 12.42
C VAL A 70 4.46 0.71 12.17
N ASP A 71 5.29 1.54 12.81
CA ASP A 71 6.72 1.59 12.53
C ASP A 71 7.50 0.47 13.24
N ASN A 72 7.14 0.10 14.47
CA ASN A 72 7.92 -0.84 15.28
C ASN A 72 7.28 -2.23 15.41
N GLY A 73 5.96 -2.36 15.36
CA GLY A 73 5.26 -3.64 15.52
C GLY A 73 4.93 -4.29 14.19
N PHE A 74 4.11 -3.63 13.37
CA PHE A 74 3.59 -4.19 12.13
C PHE A 74 4.67 -4.42 11.07
N ARG A 75 5.59 -3.47 10.87
CA ARG A 75 6.71 -3.60 9.91
C ARG A 75 7.79 -4.58 10.35
N SER A 76 7.90 -4.89 11.64
CA SER A 76 8.87 -5.85 12.15
C SER A 76 8.32 -7.28 12.18
N GLU A 77 7.01 -7.44 12.42
CA GLU A 77 6.31 -8.73 12.46
C GLU A 77 5.96 -9.27 11.06
N ILE A 78 5.74 -8.41 10.06
CA ILE A 78 5.58 -8.78 8.65
C ILE A 78 6.53 -7.89 7.82
N PRO A 79 7.81 -8.27 7.66
CA PRO A 79 8.81 -7.42 6.98
C PRO A 79 8.52 -7.21 5.49
N PHE A 80 7.62 -8.02 4.93
CA PHE A 80 7.24 -7.95 3.53
C PHE A 80 5.85 -8.53 3.25
N PHE A 81 5.07 -7.88 2.38
CA PHE A 81 3.81 -8.44 1.87
C PHE A 81 3.67 -8.32 0.35
N ARG A 82 3.23 -9.40 -0.30
CA ARG A 82 3.07 -9.47 -1.75
C ARG A 82 1.92 -8.59 -2.23
N VAL A 83 2.18 -7.74 -3.21
CA VAL A 83 1.16 -6.95 -3.92
C VAL A 83 0.75 -7.62 -5.23
N THR A 84 1.67 -8.37 -5.84
CA THR A 84 1.41 -9.14 -7.06
C THR A 84 0.24 -10.10 -6.91
N LYS A 85 -0.64 -10.09 -7.92
CA LYS A 85 -1.88 -10.88 -7.91
C LYS A 85 -1.67 -12.37 -8.20
N ASN A 86 -0.65 -12.72 -8.99
CA ASN A 86 -0.44 -14.08 -9.50
C ASN A 86 1.06 -14.37 -9.70
N GLN A 87 1.79 -14.60 -8.61
CA GLN A 87 3.20 -14.97 -8.69
C GLN A 87 3.40 -16.39 -9.26
N GLU A 88 2.35 -17.22 -9.20
CA GLU A 88 2.34 -18.58 -9.74
C GLU A 88 2.37 -18.62 -11.28
N LEU A 89 2.10 -17.49 -11.95
CA LEU A 89 2.05 -17.37 -13.41
C LEU A 89 1.05 -18.30 -14.10
N LYS A 90 -0.08 -18.58 -13.44
CA LYS A 90 -1.22 -19.24 -14.09
C LYS A 90 -1.67 -18.44 -15.33
N ILE A 91 -2.00 -19.15 -16.40
CA ILE A 91 -2.67 -18.60 -17.58
C ILE A 91 -4.04 -19.29 -17.65
N ASN A 92 -5.11 -18.51 -17.75
CA ASN A 92 -6.49 -19.03 -17.70
C ASN A 92 -6.76 -19.92 -16.48
N GLY A 93 -6.12 -19.63 -15.35
CA GLY A 93 -6.28 -20.37 -14.09
C GLY A 93 -5.53 -21.71 -14.01
N VAL A 94 -4.74 -22.08 -15.02
CA VAL A 94 -4.05 -23.38 -15.09
C VAL A 94 -2.53 -23.23 -15.17
N LEU A 95 -1.82 -24.31 -14.79
CA LEU A 95 -0.35 -24.46 -14.82
C LEU A 95 0.10 -25.47 -15.89
N THR A 96 -0.59 -25.55 -17.03
CA THR A 96 -0.32 -26.59 -18.04
C THR A 96 0.70 -26.11 -19.07
N PRO A 97 1.81 -26.83 -19.30
CA PRO A 97 2.74 -26.52 -20.39
C PRO A 97 2.06 -26.43 -21.76
N GLY A 98 2.51 -25.51 -22.61
CA GLY A 98 1.89 -25.19 -23.90
C GLY A 98 0.71 -24.20 -23.82
N THR A 99 0.25 -23.86 -22.62
CA THR A 99 -0.81 -22.84 -22.46
C THR A 99 -0.27 -21.47 -22.84
N LYS A 100 -0.93 -20.81 -23.80
CA LYS A 100 -0.58 -19.47 -24.29
C LYS A 100 -1.60 -18.44 -23.83
N GLY A 101 -1.13 -17.21 -23.61
CA GLY A 101 -2.01 -16.08 -23.26
C GLY A 101 -1.40 -15.19 -22.20
N THR A 102 -2.18 -14.26 -21.67
CA THR A 102 -1.69 -13.34 -20.63
C THR A 102 -1.79 -14.01 -19.25
N PRO A 103 -0.71 -14.06 -18.44
CA PRO A 103 -0.80 -14.53 -17.07
C PRO A 103 -1.88 -13.79 -16.28
N ASN A 104 -2.69 -14.52 -15.51
CA ASN A 104 -3.83 -13.93 -14.80
C ASN A 104 -3.37 -12.74 -13.93
N GLY A 105 -4.06 -11.60 -14.01
CA GLY A 105 -3.71 -10.41 -13.21
C GLY A 105 -2.50 -9.61 -13.71
N PHE A 106 -1.96 -9.92 -14.90
CA PHE A 106 -0.99 -9.09 -15.62
C PHE A 106 -1.68 -8.42 -16.81
N GLY A 107 -1.20 -7.23 -17.19
CA GLY A 107 -1.36 -6.67 -18.54
C GLY A 107 -0.27 -7.22 -19.46
N ASN A 108 -0.56 -7.28 -20.76
CA ASN A 108 0.36 -7.75 -21.78
C ASN A 108 0.13 -7.00 -23.10
N ARG A 109 1.19 -6.59 -23.78
CA ARG A 109 1.13 -6.08 -25.15
C ARG A 109 1.12 -7.24 -26.16
N ALA A 110 0.00 -7.97 -26.21
CA ALA A 110 -0.12 -9.22 -26.99
C ALA A 110 0.16 -9.08 -28.51
N GLY A 111 0.07 -7.87 -29.08
CA GLY A 111 0.48 -7.61 -30.47
C GLY A 111 2.00 -7.73 -30.71
N GLN A 112 2.80 -7.51 -29.65
CA GLN A 112 4.26 -7.46 -29.70
C GLN A 112 4.92 -8.60 -28.93
N TYR A 113 4.18 -9.30 -28.06
CA TYR A 113 4.71 -10.38 -27.23
C TYR A 113 3.81 -11.60 -27.20
N ASP A 114 4.43 -12.77 -27.17
CA ASP A 114 3.80 -14.03 -26.78
C ASP A 114 4.25 -14.45 -25.38
N CYS A 115 3.33 -15.06 -24.64
CA CYS A 115 3.63 -15.71 -23.37
C CYS A 115 3.11 -17.15 -23.41
N GLU A 116 3.96 -18.10 -23.00
CA GLU A 116 3.65 -19.54 -23.02
C GLU A 116 4.21 -20.21 -21.76
N ILE A 117 3.40 -21.03 -21.09
CA ILE A 117 3.91 -21.89 -20.00
C ILE A 117 4.79 -22.98 -20.63
N VAL A 118 6.05 -23.06 -20.22
CA VAL A 118 6.99 -24.09 -20.74
C VAL A 118 7.18 -25.25 -19.77
N ALA A 119 7.05 -24.98 -18.47
CA ALA A 119 7.15 -25.96 -17.40
C ALA A 119 6.43 -25.40 -16.16
N TYR A 120 6.20 -26.23 -15.16
CA TYR A 120 5.72 -25.80 -13.85
C TYR A 120 6.34 -26.68 -12.76
N THR A 121 6.48 -26.15 -11.55
CA THR A 121 6.93 -26.94 -10.41
C THR A 121 5.83 -27.91 -10.00
N GLN A 122 6.24 -29.09 -9.54
CA GLN A 122 5.31 -30.13 -9.09
C GLN A 122 5.70 -30.54 -7.67
N HIS A 123 4.80 -30.28 -6.72
CA HIS A 123 4.98 -30.68 -5.34
C HIS A 123 4.97 -32.21 -5.19
N GLY A 124 5.90 -32.75 -4.40
CA GLY A 124 5.95 -34.17 -4.06
C GLY A 124 6.56 -35.07 -5.13
N VAL A 125 6.99 -34.50 -6.26
CA VAL A 125 7.78 -35.19 -7.29
C VAL A 125 9.25 -35.20 -6.88
N GLU A 126 9.93 -36.35 -7.06
CA GLU A 126 11.35 -36.47 -6.74
C GLU A 126 12.20 -35.49 -7.56
N PRO A 127 13.29 -34.93 -6.99
CA PRO A 127 14.12 -33.92 -7.65
C PRO A 127 14.56 -34.26 -9.07
N ASP A 128 14.97 -35.51 -9.31
CA ASP A 128 15.47 -36.03 -10.59
C ASP A 128 14.36 -36.31 -11.62
N GLN A 129 13.11 -36.41 -11.16
CA GLN A 129 11.93 -36.63 -12.00
C GLN A 129 11.22 -35.34 -12.44
N LYS A 130 11.61 -34.19 -11.90
CA LYS A 130 11.05 -32.89 -12.30
C LYS A 130 11.44 -32.55 -13.74
N ASN A 131 10.69 -31.65 -14.38
CA ASN A 131 11.05 -31.15 -15.70
C ASN A 131 12.52 -30.63 -15.73
N PRO A 132 13.33 -30.91 -16.77
CA PRO A 132 14.74 -30.50 -16.81
C PRO A 132 14.96 -29.00 -16.61
N GLU A 133 14.05 -28.15 -17.10
CA GLU A 133 14.18 -26.70 -16.92
C GLU A 133 13.91 -26.28 -15.46
N ILE A 134 13.01 -26.99 -14.77
CA ILE A 134 12.76 -26.79 -13.33
C ILE A 134 13.99 -27.22 -12.52
N GLN A 135 14.62 -28.35 -12.88
CA GLN A 135 15.85 -28.81 -12.24
C GLN A 135 16.96 -27.77 -12.40
N LYS A 136 17.19 -27.27 -13.62
CA LYS A 136 18.18 -26.22 -13.92
C LYS A 136 17.92 -24.97 -13.11
N MET A 137 16.70 -24.42 -13.18
CA MET A 137 16.28 -23.22 -12.45
C MET A 137 16.63 -23.32 -10.95
N TRP A 138 16.23 -24.40 -10.29
CA TRP A 138 16.52 -24.59 -8.86
C TRP A 138 18.01 -24.78 -8.58
N SER A 139 18.73 -25.53 -9.40
CA SER A 139 20.16 -25.78 -9.21
C SER A 139 21.02 -24.52 -9.42
N GLU A 140 20.62 -23.66 -10.34
CA GLU A 140 21.36 -22.44 -10.70
C GLU A 140 21.05 -21.31 -9.70
N VAL A 141 19.80 -21.20 -9.22
CA VAL A 141 19.39 -20.14 -8.28
C VAL A 141 19.66 -20.50 -6.81
N HIS A 142 19.41 -21.75 -6.40
CA HIS A 142 19.46 -22.17 -4.99
C HIS A 142 20.34 -23.38 -4.71
N HIS A 143 21.04 -23.92 -5.73
CA HIS A 143 21.97 -25.05 -5.60
C HIS A 143 21.34 -26.33 -5.02
N THR A 144 20.01 -26.40 -4.94
CA THR A 144 19.25 -27.51 -4.39
C THR A 144 17.90 -27.59 -5.10
N ILE A 145 17.43 -28.81 -5.36
CA ILE A 145 16.15 -29.05 -6.02
C ILE A 145 15.19 -29.63 -4.98
N PRO A 146 14.16 -28.88 -4.53
CA PRO A 146 13.29 -29.34 -3.47
C PRO A 146 12.26 -30.34 -3.99
N LYS A 147 12.07 -31.46 -3.30
CA LYS A 147 10.95 -32.39 -3.54
C LYS A 147 9.60 -31.69 -3.34
N HIS A 148 9.51 -30.91 -2.27
CA HIS A 148 8.29 -30.21 -1.84
C HIS A 148 8.46 -28.69 -1.99
N ASN A 149 7.54 -28.06 -2.75
CA ASN A 149 7.41 -26.61 -2.88
C ASN A 149 5.93 -26.24 -2.71
N GLN A 150 5.61 -25.14 -2.05
CA GLN A 150 4.23 -24.67 -1.98
C GLN A 150 4.17 -23.16 -2.24
N PRO A 151 3.33 -22.70 -3.18
CA PRO A 151 2.51 -23.48 -4.13
C PRO A 151 3.36 -24.04 -5.28
N ASP A 152 2.69 -24.70 -6.21
CA ASP A 152 3.22 -24.93 -7.55
C ASP A 152 3.11 -23.65 -8.40
N PHE A 153 4.12 -23.40 -9.24
CA PHE A 153 4.20 -22.21 -10.08
C PHE A 153 4.77 -22.54 -11.46
N ALA A 154 4.40 -21.75 -12.47
CA ALA A 154 4.87 -21.91 -13.84
C ALA A 154 6.21 -21.20 -14.08
N ILE A 155 6.98 -21.77 -15.01
CA ILE A 155 7.92 -21.05 -15.83
C ILE A 155 7.19 -20.64 -17.11
N ILE A 156 7.20 -19.35 -17.43
CA ILE A 156 6.69 -18.88 -18.73
C ILE A 156 7.84 -18.39 -19.59
N ARG A 157 7.75 -18.65 -20.90
CA ARG A 157 8.55 -17.99 -21.91
C ARG A 157 7.87 -16.71 -22.34
N LEU A 158 8.62 -15.61 -22.33
CA LEU A 158 8.27 -14.37 -22.99
C LEU A 158 9.04 -14.28 -24.31
N THR A 159 8.33 -14.04 -25.41
CA THR A 159 8.95 -13.90 -26.74
C THR A 159 8.51 -12.59 -27.38
N ALA A 160 9.49 -11.74 -27.72
CA ALA A 160 9.27 -10.55 -28.52
C ALA A 160 9.05 -10.93 -29.98
N LYS A 161 7.91 -10.53 -30.53
CA LYS A 161 7.52 -10.84 -31.91
C LYS A 161 8.36 -10.06 -32.92
N ASP A 162 8.64 -10.70 -34.04
CA ASP A 162 9.17 -10.03 -35.21
C ASP A 162 8.02 -9.42 -36.03
N VAL A 163 7.49 -8.28 -35.55
CA VAL A 163 6.42 -7.52 -36.22
C VAL A 163 6.91 -6.16 -36.69
N ALA A 164 6.22 -5.57 -37.66
CA ALA A 164 6.60 -4.30 -38.28
C ALA A 164 6.46 -3.10 -37.32
N ASP A 165 5.48 -3.14 -36.42
CA ASP A 165 5.15 -2.12 -35.44
C ASP A 165 5.83 -2.34 -34.07
N TYR A 166 6.88 -3.17 -34.04
CA TYR A 166 7.65 -3.37 -32.81
C TYR A 166 8.38 -2.07 -32.42
N PRO A 167 8.42 -1.68 -31.12
CA PRO A 167 9.03 -0.42 -30.71
C PRO A 167 10.51 -0.33 -31.11
N THR A 168 10.91 0.83 -31.64
CA THR A 168 12.30 1.09 -32.07
C THR A 168 13.27 1.32 -30.93
N HIS A 169 12.76 1.76 -29.77
CA HIS A 169 13.55 2.01 -28.57
C HIS A 169 13.14 1.02 -27.46
N ILE A 170 14.13 0.39 -26.82
CA ILE A 170 13.89 -0.66 -25.83
C ILE A 170 13.10 -0.15 -24.61
N ASN A 171 13.20 1.13 -24.25
CA ASN A 171 12.42 1.76 -23.19
C ASN A 171 10.89 1.76 -23.45
N ASN A 172 10.48 1.57 -24.70
CA ASN A 172 9.08 1.44 -25.08
C ASN A 172 8.66 -0.03 -25.33
N ALA A 173 9.60 -0.98 -25.22
CA ALA A 173 9.43 -2.39 -25.55
C ALA A 173 9.15 -3.25 -24.30
N TYR A 174 8.20 -2.85 -23.45
CA TYR A 174 7.77 -3.66 -22.30
C TYR A 174 6.73 -4.72 -22.68
N SER A 175 6.83 -5.89 -22.07
CA SER A 175 6.00 -7.07 -22.33
C SER A 175 4.82 -7.18 -21.34
N ILE A 176 5.01 -7.93 -20.25
CA ILE A 176 4.04 -8.07 -19.17
C ILE A 176 4.27 -7.02 -18.08
N TYR A 177 3.19 -6.58 -17.43
CA TYR A 177 3.23 -5.60 -16.35
C TYR A 177 2.03 -5.74 -15.40
N GLN A 178 2.09 -5.21 -14.17
CA GLN A 178 0.99 -5.31 -13.20
C GLN A 178 0.34 -3.96 -12.81
N GLY A 179 0.64 -2.90 -13.56
CA GLY A 179 0.08 -1.57 -13.33
C GLY A 179 0.66 -0.90 -12.09
N ALA A 180 0.14 0.27 -11.73
CA ALA A 180 0.67 1.05 -10.62
C ALA A 180 0.34 0.43 -9.24
N LEU A 181 1.36 0.24 -8.41
CA LEU A 181 1.31 0.15 -6.95
C LEU A 181 0.85 1.48 -6.34
N PRO A 182 -0.01 1.43 -5.31
CA PRO A 182 -0.34 2.58 -4.49
C PRO A 182 0.90 3.04 -3.71
N GLN A 183 1.16 4.35 -3.68
CA GLN A 183 2.39 4.92 -3.15
C GLN A 183 2.31 5.22 -1.66
N SER A 184 3.09 4.49 -0.87
CA SER A 184 3.71 4.94 0.39
C SER A 184 4.56 3.80 0.99
N GLY A 185 5.86 3.77 0.68
CA GLY A 185 6.78 2.83 1.33
C GLY A 185 7.97 2.35 0.49
N ILE A 186 8.79 1.53 1.14
CA ILE A 186 9.87 0.74 0.50
C ILE A 186 9.22 -0.48 -0.17
N PHE A 187 9.73 -0.87 -1.33
CA PHE A 187 9.28 -2.07 -2.03
C PHE A 187 10.46 -2.79 -2.69
N THR A 188 10.32 -4.09 -2.88
CA THR A 188 11.20 -4.90 -3.72
C THR A 188 10.37 -5.56 -4.80
N PHE A 189 10.82 -5.49 -6.06
CA PHE A 189 10.30 -6.35 -7.11
C PHE A 189 11.39 -7.28 -7.60
N GLY A 190 10.99 -8.50 -7.94
CA GLY A 190 11.91 -9.60 -8.16
C GLY A 190 11.34 -10.62 -9.13
N ALA A 191 12.23 -11.44 -9.70
CA ALA A 191 11.88 -12.62 -10.47
C ALA A 191 13.11 -13.55 -10.53
N TRP A 192 12.86 -14.82 -10.84
CA TRP A 192 13.89 -15.66 -11.41
C TRP A 192 13.78 -15.57 -12.93
N VAL A 193 14.91 -15.45 -13.61
CA VAL A 193 14.93 -15.15 -15.03
C VAL A 193 16.14 -15.77 -15.70
N LYS A 194 15.91 -16.29 -16.91
CA LYS A 194 16.93 -16.79 -17.82
C LYS A 194 16.72 -16.19 -19.18
N VAL A 195 17.73 -15.50 -19.71
CA VAL A 195 17.68 -14.98 -21.08
C VAL A 195 18.05 -16.10 -22.04
N GLU A 196 17.17 -16.39 -23.00
CA GLU A 196 17.43 -17.40 -24.02
C GLU A 196 18.13 -16.77 -25.23
N GLN A 197 17.73 -15.55 -25.61
CA GLN A 197 18.36 -14.80 -26.70
C GLN A 197 18.01 -13.31 -26.66
N GLY A 198 18.83 -12.50 -27.35
CA GLY A 198 18.61 -11.07 -27.51
C GLY A 198 18.97 -10.25 -26.27
N GLU A 199 18.37 -9.07 -26.17
CA GLU A 199 18.57 -8.13 -25.07
C GLU A 199 17.29 -8.06 -24.23
N VAL A 200 17.44 -8.23 -22.91
CA VAL A 200 16.34 -8.27 -21.97
C VAL A 200 16.69 -7.44 -20.75
N HIS A 201 15.76 -6.61 -20.30
CA HIS A 201 15.84 -5.89 -19.04
C HIS A 201 14.69 -6.29 -18.12
N MET A 202 14.95 -6.28 -16.83
CA MET A 202 13.93 -6.36 -15.80
C MET A 202 13.87 -5.02 -15.04
N GLY A 203 12.73 -4.33 -15.16
CA GLY A 203 12.63 -2.91 -14.81
C GLY A 203 13.00 -2.00 -16.00
N TYR A 204 12.71 -0.70 -15.85
CA TYR A 204 12.92 0.27 -16.92
C TYR A 204 14.40 0.30 -17.38
N PRO A 205 14.70 0.22 -18.69
CA PRO A 205 16.07 0.30 -19.19
C PRO A 205 16.78 1.57 -18.73
N GLN A 206 17.88 1.41 -18.00
CA GLN A 206 18.72 2.51 -17.51
C GLN A 206 19.93 2.67 -18.42
N SER A 207 20.48 3.89 -18.49
CA SER A 207 21.66 4.18 -19.33
C SER A 207 22.96 3.53 -18.85
N ASP A 208 22.98 3.05 -17.60
CA ASP A 208 24.11 2.34 -16.99
C ASP A 208 23.98 0.81 -17.09
N ASP A 209 22.99 0.31 -17.85
CA ASP A 209 22.66 -1.11 -18.00
C ASP A 209 22.34 -1.84 -16.68
N SER A 210 22.05 -1.13 -15.58
CA SER A 210 21.76 -1.74 -14.26
C SER A 210 20.53 -2.67 -14.25
N THR A 211 19.61 -2.48 -15.19
CA THR A 211 18.42 -3.32 -15.37
C THR A 211 18.59 -4.43 -16.40
N ARG A 212 19.74 -4.49 -17.09
CA ARG A 212 20.03 -5.46 -18.13
C ARG A 212 20.31 -6.83 -17.53
N LEU A 213 19.75 -7.86 -18.13
CA LEU A 213 19.92 -9.24 -17.71
C LEU A 213 21.08 -9.91 -18.46
N PRO A 214 21.88 -10.78 -17.81
CA PRO A 214 22.91 -11.54 -18.50
C PRO A 214 22.29 -12.46 -19.55
N ASN A 215 22.88 -12.46 -20.75
CA ASN A 215 22.54 -13.38 -21.82
C ASN A 215 23.58 -14.51 -21.88
N ASP A 216 23.54 -15.36 -20.85
CA ASP A 216 24.43 -16.51 -20.65
C ASP A 216 23.65 -17.84 -20.62
N ASN A 217 22.35 -17.81 -20.96
CA ASN A 217 21.45 -18.96 -20.95
C ASN A 217 21.38 -19.68 -19.59
N THR A 218 21.63 -18.96 -18.50
CA THR A 218 21.57 -19.44 -17.11
C THR A 218 20.45 -18.72 -16.35
N TRP A 219 19.86 -19.37 -15.35
CA TRP A 219 18.90 -18.76 -14.44
C TRP A 219 19.58 -17.88 -13.40
N HIS A 220 19.00 -16.71 -13.20
CA HIS A 220 19.44 -15.72 -12.23
C HIS A 220 18.28 -15.29 -11.35
N GLU A 221 18.53 -15.13 -10.05
CA GLU A 221 17.68 -14.30 -9.20
C GLU A 221 17.98 -12.82 -9.50
N ARG A 222 16.93 -12.04 -9.74
CA ARG A 222 17.03 -10.60 -9.96
C ARG A 222 16.02 -9.87 -9.11
N MET A 223 16.49 -8.84 -8.41
CA MET A 223 15.70 -8.02 -7.52
C MET A 223 16.13 -6.56 -7.60
N TYR A 224 15.16 -5.68 -7.46
CA TYR A 224 15.37 -4.24 -7.36
C TYR A 224 14.57 -3.71 -6.18
N THR A 225 15.24 -2.92 -5.34
CA THR A 225 14.60 -2.23 -4.22
C THR A 225 14.41 -0.77 -4.58
N GLY A 226 13.20 -0.26 -4.35
CA GLY A 226 12.87 1.14 -4.51
C GLY A 226 12.13 1.69 -3.30
N SER A 227 11.93 3.00 -3.29
CA SER A 227 11.02 3.65 -2.36
C SER A 227 10.19 4.68 -3.11
N VAL A 228 8.91 4.80 -2.77
CA VAL A 228 8.08 5.89 -3.26
C VAL A 228 7.54 6.65 -2.06
N LEU A 229 8.18 7.79 -1.78
CA LEU A 229 7.98 8.59 -0.56
C LEU A 229 7.15 9.86 -0.79
N SER A 230 6.97 10.28 -2.05
CA SER A 230 6.13 11.41 -2.46
C SER A 230 4.96 10.88 -3.27
N GLY A 231 3.72 11.01 -2.76
CA GLY A 231 2.51 10.37 -3.30
C GLY A 231 2.22 10.59 -4.80
N GLY A 232 1.34 9.74 -5.37
CA GLY A 232 1.10 9.61 -6.82
C GLY A 232 0.95 8.15 -7.30
N ALA A 233 1.04 7.92 -8.61
CA ALA A 233 1.14 6.58 -9.23
C ALA A 233 2.45 6.49 -10.03
N TYR A 234 3.27 5.48 -9.75
CA TYR A 234 4.49 5.24 -10.54
C TYR A 234 4.22 4.05 -11.47
N TYR A 235 4.58 4.15 -12.75
CA TYR A 235 4.26 3.12 -13.75
C TYR A 235 5.47 2.33 -14.22
N ASN A 236 6.64 2.58 -13.60
CA ASN A 236 7.91 2.01 -14.02
C ASN A 236 8.47 0.98 -13.01
N PHE A 237 7.76 0.68 -11.91
CA PHE A 237 8.15 -0.42 -11.01
C PHE A 237 7.59 -1.75 -11.51
N GLY A 238 8.30 -2.83 -11.19
CA GLY A 238 8.11 -4.12 -11.82
C GLY A 238 6.90 -4.95 -11.34
N PRO A 239 6.92 -6.27 -11.63
CA PRO A 239 7.83 -6.91 -12.59
C PRO A 239 7.45 -6.51 -14.02
N HIS A 240 8.30 -5.72 -14.66
CA HIS A 240 8.18 -5.29 -16.06
C HIS A 240 9.39 -5.84 -16.79
N PHE A 241 9.18 -6.50 -17.92
CA PHE A 241 10.28 -7.04 -18.73
C PHE A 241 10.32 -6.32 -20.07
N TYR A 242 11.49 -5.79 -20.43
CA TYR A 242 11.71 -5.11 -21.70
C TYR A 242 12.59 -5.98 -22.57
N LEU A 243 12.14 -6.27 -23.78
CA LEU A 243 12.82 -7.20 -24.68
C LEU A 243 13.12 -6.47 -26.00
N SER A 244 14.32 -6.65 -26.55
CA SER A 244 14.57 -6.23 -27.93
C SER A 244 13.79 -7.11 -28.91
N LYS A 245 13.62 -6.62 -30.14
CA LYS A 245 12.87 -7.33 -31.18
C LYS A 245 13.46 -8.73 -31.42
N GLY A 246 12.63 -9.77 -31.38
CA GLY A 246 13.07 -11.16 -31.53
C GLY A 246 13.73 -11.79 -30.30
N ALA A 247 13.93 -11.04 -29.21
CA ALA A 247 14.48 -11.59 -27.97
C ALA A 247 13.49 -12.55 -27.27
N SER A 248 14.02 -13.44 -26.44
CA SER A 248 13.20 -14.26 -25.54
C SER A 248 13.88 -14.55 -24.21
N CYS A 249 13.06 -14.73 -23.18
CA CYS A 249 13.50 -15.14 -21.86
C CYS A 249 12.47 -16.05 -21.19
N LEU A 250 12.94 -16.83 -20.24
CA LEU A 250 12.12 -17.55 -19.28
C LEU A 250 12.04 -16.76 -17.98
N ILE A 251 10.86 -16.72 -17.38
CA ILE A 251 10.66 -16.09 -16.07
C ILE A 251 9.89 -17.03 -15.13
N ALA A 252 10.19 -16.92 -13.84
CA ALA A 252 9.46 -17.58 -12.77
C ALA A 252 9.34 -16.65 -11.55
N LEU A 253 8.26 -16.81 -10.80
CA LEU A 253 7.96 -16.04 -9.59
C LEU A 253 8.11 -14.51 -9.71
N PRO A 254 7.71 -13.86 -10.84
CA PRO A 254 7.77 -12.42 -10.93
C PRO A 254 6.79 -11.80 -9.93
N GLY A 255 7.25 -10.84 -9.15
CA GLY A 255 6.40 -10.21 -8.17
C GLY A 255 6.90 -8.89 -7.62
N VAL A 256 6.00 -8.22 -6.90
CA VAL A 256 6.27 -7.05 -6.08
C VAL A 256 5.84 -7.33 -4.65
N VAL A 257 6.70 -6.90 -3.74
CA VAL A 257 6.55 -6.99 -2.30
C VAL A 257 6.74 -5.59 -1.72
N LEU A 258 5.85 -5.13 -0.85
CA LEU A 258 6.13 -3.95 -0.02
C LEU A 258 7.06 -4.38 1.11
N GLY A 259 8.17 -3.67 1.30
CA GLY A 259 9.29 -4.07 2.15
C GLY A 259 10.59 -4.26 1.37
N LYS A 260 11.68 -4.59 2.07
CA LYS A 260 12.99 -4.92 1.47
C LYS A 260 13.25 -6.41 1.59
N VAL A 261 13.34 -7.11 0.46
CA VAL A 261 13.76 -8.51 0.41
C VAL A 261 15.30 -8.56 0.31
N PRO A 262 16.01 -9.29 1.19
CA PRO A 262 17.46 -9.46 1.08
C PRO A 262 17.87 -10.24 -0.18
N GLU A 263 19.09 -10.02 -0.67
CA GLU A 263 19.68 -10.80 -1.77
C GLU A 263 19.73 -12.30 -1.46
N GLY A 264 19.43 -13.14 -2.47
CA GLY A 264 19.38 -14.61 -2.34
C GLY A 264 18.13 -15.13 -1.60
N ARG A 265 17.13 -14.27 -1.38
CA ARG A 265 15.91 -14.60 -0.61
C ARG A 265 14.64 -14.36 -1.42
N TRP A 266 14.74 -14.14 -2.74
CA TRP A 266 13.54 -14.09 -3.56
C TRP A 266 12.91 -15.47 -3.65
N GLY A 267 11.58 -15.51 -3.70
CA GLY A 267 10.84 -16.76 -3.77
C GLY A 267 9.35 -16.50 -3.88
N TYR A 268 8.55 -17.49 -3.52
CA TYR A 268 7.12 -17.30 -3.42
C TYR A 268 6.78 -16.55 -2.13
N PHE A 269 5.99 -15.48 -2.25
CA PHE A 269 5.46 -14.72 -1.13
C PHE A 269 3.95 -14.88 -1.07
N GLU A 270 3.41 -15.21 0.08
CA GLU A 270 1.95 -15.23 0.25
C GLU A 270 1.40 -13.81 0.22
N ARG A 271 0.27 -13.64 -0.45
CA ARG A 271 -0.48 -12.38 -0.40
C ARG A 271 -1.36 -12.42 0.87
N PRO A 272 -1.32 -11.38 1.72
CA PRO A 272 -2.22 -11.31 2.86
C PRO A 272 -3.68 -11.31 2.38
N VAL A 273 -4.52 -12.10 3.04
CA VAL A 273 -5.98 -12.08 2.85
C VAL A 273 -6.55 -10.99 3.74
N PHE A 274 -7.11 -9.94 3.15
CA PHE A 274 -7.75 -8.87 3.91
C PHE A 274 -9.21 -9.22 4.18
N GLU A 275 -9.75 -8.82 5.34
CA GLU A 275 -11.13 -9.14 5.79
C GLU A 275 -12.22 -8.78 4.77
N ARG A 276 -11.96 -7.85 3.85
CA ARG A 276 -12.90 -7.43 2.79
C ARG A 276 -12.86 -8.29 1.52
N GLU A 277 -11.94 -9.25 1.43
CA GLU A 277 -11.82 -10.18 0.30
C GLU A 277 -12.41 -11.57 0.61
N GLN A 278 -13.04 -11.74 1.79
CA GLN A 278 -13.78 -12.95 2.19
C GLN A 278 -15.28 -12.85 1.87
#